data_AF-W2LSW2-F1
#
_entry.id   AF-W2LSW2-F1
#
_cell.length_a   1.000
_cell.length_b   1.000
_cell.length_c   1.000
_cell.angle_alpha   90.00
_cell.angle_beta   90.00
_cell.angle_gamma   90.00
#
_symmetry.space_group_name_H-M   'P 1'
#
loop_
_entity.id
_entity.type
_entity.pdbx_description
1 polymer ?
#
loop_
_entity_poly.entity_id
_entity_poly.type
_entity_poly.pdbx_seq_one_letter_code
_entity_poly.pdbx_strand_id
1 'polypeptide(L)' 'VEELTAFTSSPHESYRYVISLKGEKVNIWLENRSSKKQW' A
#
# COMPACT_ATOMS: atom_id res chain seq x y z
N VAL A 1 37.20 -10.07 2.92
CA VAL A 1 35.88 -9.91 2.27
C VAL A 1 34.92 -9.55 3.37
N GLU A 2 34.50 -8.29 3.46
CA GLU A 2 33.53 -7.84 4.45
C GLU A 2 32.14 -8.26 3.96
N GLU A 3 31.46 -9.11 4.71
CA GLU A 3 30.11 -9.55 4.39
C GLU A 3 29.10 -8.49 4.87
N LEU A 4 28.52 -7.76 3.92
CA LEU A 4 27.43 -6.82 4.16
C LEU A 4 26.14 -7.59 4.41
N THR A 5 25.73 -7.67 5.67
CA THR A 5 24.37 -8.09 6.04
C THR A 5 23.39 -6.99 5.61
N ALA A 6 22.83 -7.11 4.40
CA ALA A 6 21.81 -6.21 3.91
C ALA A 6 20.42 -6.70 4.37
N PHE A 7 19.72 -5.88 5.15
CA PHE A 7 18.32 -6.16 5.48
C PHE A 7 17.45 -5.91 4.25
N THR A 8 16.58 -6.87 3.92
CA THR A 8 15.59 -6.70 2.85
C THR A 8 14.71 -5.50 3.18
N SER A 9 14.51 -4.59 2.23
CA SER A 9 13.54 -3.51 2.41
C SER A 9 12.16 -4.11 2.68
N SER A 10 11.41 -3.51 3.61
CA SER A 10 10.02 -3.88 3.85
C SER A 10 9.28 -3.87 2.50
N PRO A 11 8.46 -4.89 2.17
CA PRO A 11 7.70 -4.90 0.93
C PRO A 11 6.90 -3.60 0.87
N HIS A 12 7.16 -2.82 -0.19
CA HIS A 12 6.58 -1.50 -0.34
C HIS A 12 5.05 -1.65 -0.38
N GLU A 13 4.39 -1.15 0.67
CA GLU A 13 2.94 -1.25 0.74
C GLU A 13 2.34 -0.58 -0.49
N SER A 14 1.47 -1.32 -1.18
CA SER A 14 0.83 -0.87 -2.39
C SER A 14 -0.65 -0.74 -2.13
N TYR A 15 -1.24 0.40 -2.49
CA TYR A 15 -2.64 0.69 -2.26
C TYR A 15 -3.38 0.92 -3.58
N ARG A 16 -4.64 0.51 -3.65
CA ARG A 16 -5.59 1.02 -4.66
C ARG A 16 -6.37 2.16 -4.04
N TYR A 17 -6.66 3.19 -4.81
CA TYR A 17 -7.46 4.30 -4.32
C TYR A 17 -8.55 4.71 -5.30
N VAL A 18 -9.61 5.28 -4.74
CA VAL A 18 -10.67 5.95 -5.48
C VAL A 18 -10.90 7.31 -4.82
N ILE A 19 -10.78 8.37 -5.61
CA ILE A 19 -11.11 9.73 -5.17
C ILE A 19 -12.38 10.13 -5.90
N SER A 20 -13.37 10.62 -5.14
CA SER A 20 -14.63 11.10 -5.70
C SER A 20 -15.14 12.33 -4.98
N LEU A 21 -15.91 13.14 -5.70
CA LEU A 21 -16.61 14.29 -5.15
C LEU A 21 -18.07 13.92 -4.91
N LYS A 22 -18.59 14.27 -3.73
CA LYS A 22 -20.02 14.17 -3.41
C LYS A 22 -20.48 15.51 -2.86
N GLY A 23 -21.00 16.35 -3.75
CA GLY A 23 -21.22 17.77 -3.47
C GLY A 23 -19.89 18.47 -3.22
N GLU A 24 -19.78 19.19 -2.10
CA GLU A 24 -18.56 19.89 -1.67
C GLU A 24 -17.58 19.00 -0.89
N LYS A 25 -17.90 17.72 -0.71
CA LYS A 25 -17.06 16.79 0.05
C LYS A 25 -16.23 15.90 -0.87
N VAL A 26 -14.94 15.79 -0.55
CA VAL A 26 -14.03 14.81 -1.15
C VAL A 26 -14.11 13.52 -0.35
N ASN A 27 -14.36 12.40 -1.04
CA ASN A 27 -14.27 11.06 -0.49
C ASN A 27 -13.01 10.39 -1.03
N ILE A 28 -12.24 9.77 -0.15
CA ILE A 28 -11.03 9.03 -0.50
C ILE A 28 -11.20 7.62 0.05
N TRP A 29 -11.21 6.64 -0.85
CA TRP A 29 -11.16 5.23 -0.52
C TRP A 29 -9.75 4.70 -0.77
N LEU A 30 -9.22 3.94 0.18
CA LEU A 30 -7.90 3.32 0.12
C LEU A 30 -8.04 1.84 0.48
N GLU A 31 -7.48 0.98 -0.35
CA GLU A 31 -7.46 -0.47 -0.13
C GLU A 31 -6.03 -0.99 -0.20
N ASN A 32 -5.58 -1.67 0.85
CA ASN A 32 -4.26 -2.27 0.92
C ASN A 32 -4.20 -3.53 0.03
N ARG A 33 -3.26 -3.57 -0.92
CA ARG A 33 -3.09 -4.70 -1.86
C ARG A 33 -2.38 -5.91 -1.25
N SER A 34 -1.71 -5.75 -0.12
CA SER A 34 -1.05 -6.83 0.61
C SER A 34 -2.04 -7.73 1.35
N SER A 35 -3.28 -7.29 1.55
CA SER A 35 -4.28 -8.00 2.37
C SER A 35 -5.08 -9.09 1.64
N LYS A 36 -4.65 -9.57 0.47
CA LYS A 36 -5.20 -10.81 -0.09
C LYS A 36 -4.61 -12.01 0.67
N LYS A 37 -5.16 -12.30 1.85
CA LYS A 37 -5.11 -13.67 2.39
C LYS A 37 -6.04 -14.51 1.51
N GLN A 38 -5.45 -15.15 0.51
CA GLN A 38 -6.13 -16.13 -0.33
C GLN A 38 -6.39 -17.38 0.52
N TRP A 39 -7.65 -17.83 0.54
CA TRP A 39 -8.08 -19.09 1.15
C TRP A 39 -7.86 -20.22 0.14
#